data_AF-A0A314UGW5-F1
#
_entry.id   AF-A0A314UGW5-F1
#
_cell.length_a   1.000
_cell.length_b   1.000
_cell.length_c   1.000
_cell.angle_alpha   90.00
_cell.angle_beta   90.00
_cell.angle_gamma   90.00
#
_symmetry.space_group_name_H-M   'P 1'
#
loop_
_entity.id
_entity.type
_entity.pdbx_description
1 polymer ?
#
loop_
_entity_poly.entity_id
_entity_poly.type
_entity_poly.pdbx_seq_one_letter_code
_entity_poly.pdbx_strand_id
1 'polypeptide(L)'
;MGSSSRPKKEQSLSVAGREWVRGRILGKGGFGSVYLGWVKKPNLRADVLPSIFAVKSTLYCDALELVRENLVLTAIRYSICSWNMPMEEQ
;
A
#
# COMPACT_ATOMS: atom_id res chain seq x y z
N MET A 1 -7.78 35.49 -12.65
CA MET A 1 -7.15 34.32 -13.30
C MET A 1 -7.26 33.13 -12.35
N GLY A 2 -8.28 32.29 -12.53
CA GLY A 2 -8.48 31.10 -11.70
C GLY A 2 -7.70 29.93 -12.28
N SER A 3 -6.63 29.52 -11.61
CA SER A 3 -5.84 28.36 -11.97
C SER A 3 -6.66 27.09 -11.73
N SER A 4 -7.47 26.68 -12.72
CA SER A 4 -8.15 25.39 -12.68
C SER A 4 -7.08 24.30 -12.73
N SER A 5 -6.76 23.71 -11.58
CA SER A 5 -5.89 22.55 -11.49
C SER A 5 -6.57 21.40 -12.24
N ARG A 6 -6.02 21.01 -13.39
CA ARG A 6 -6.38 19.77 -14.09
C ARG A 6 -6.52 18.64 -13.04
N PRO A 7 -7.63 17.88 -13.00
CA PRO A 7 -7.67 16.67 -12.19
C PRO A 7 -6.55 15.75 -12.70
N LYS A 8 -5.55 15.53 -11.85
CA LYS A 8 -4.46 14.58 -12.14
C LYS A 8 -5.11 13.24 -12.45
N LYS A 9 -4.86 12.73 -13.66
CA LYS A 9 -5.37 11.46 -14.17
C LYS A 9 -5.26 10.40 -13.07
N GLU A 10 -6.40 9.88 -12.64
CA GLU A 10 -6.50 8.88 -11.59
C GLU A 10 -5.71 7.64 -12.02
N GLN A 11 -4.54 7.41 -11.41
CA GLN A 11 -3.74 6.22 -11.69
C GLN A 11 -4.37 5.06 -10.93
N SER A 12 -5.30 4.37 -11.59
CA SER A 12 -5.78 3.08 -11.10
C SER A 12 -4.67 2.05 -11.24
N LEU A 13 -4.31 1.42 -10.13
CA LEU A 13 -3.30 0.38 -10.08
C LEU A 13 -3.96 -0.91 -9.59
N SER A 14 -3.46 -2.06 -10.05
CA SER A 14 -3.93 -3.36 -9.62
C SER A 14 -2.95 -3.99 -8.64
N VAL A 15 -3.44 -4.38 -7.46
CA VAL A 15 -2.68 -5.19 -6.49
C VAL A 15 -3.60 -6.32 -6.03
N ALA A 16 -3.08 -7.55 -6.02
CA ALA A 16 -3.83 -8.76 -5.63
C ALA A 16 -5.18 -8.90 -6.37
N GLY A 17 -5.23 -8.54 -7.66
CA GLY A 17 -6.45 -8.62 -8.47
C GLY A 17 -7.50 -7.55 -8.19
N ARG A 18 -7.23 -6.54 -7.35
CA ARG A 18 -8.14 -5.42 -7.10
C ARG A 18 -7.60 -4.09 -7.64
N GLU A 19 -8.50 -3.29 -8.20
CA GLU A 19 -8.22 -1.91 -8.54
C GLU A 19 -8.27 -1.02 -7.30
N TRP A 20 -7.21 -0.25 -7.12
CA TRP A 20 -7.14 0.81 -6.13
C TRP A 20 -6.70 2.13 -6.77
N VAL A 21 -6.95 3.21 -6.05
CA VAL A 21 -6.72 4.58 -6.51
C VAL A 21 -5.71 5.25 -5.60
N ARG A 22 -4.70 5.89 -6.21
CA ARG A 22 -3.78 6.79 -5.51
C ARG A 22 -4.40 8.19 -5.42
N GLY A 23 -4.67 8.64 -4.19
CA GLY A 23 -5.19 9.96 -3.91
C GLY A 23 -4.13 10.97 -3.47
N ARG A 24 -4.54 11.85 -2.54
CA ARG A 24 -3.72 12.96 -2.05
C ARG A 24 -2.45 12.48 -1.34
N ILE A 25 -1.43 13.33 -1.35
CA ILE A 25 -0.21 13.09 -0.57
C ILE A 25 -0.51 13.25 0.92
N LEU A 26 -0.01 12.32 1.74
CA LEU A 26 -0.05 12.36 3.20
C LEU A 26 1.25 12.93 3.77
N GLY A 27 2.38 12.66 3.11
CA GLY A 27 3.69 13.19 3.52
C GLY A 27 4.77 12.98 2.46
N LYS A 28 5.83 13.80 2.53
CA LYS A 28 7.02 13.71 1.68
C LYS A 28 8.27 13.87 2.55
N GLY A 29 9.28 13.02 2.34
CA GLY A 29 10.54 13.06 3.09
C GLY A 29 11.68 12.39 2.33
N GLY A 30 12.79 12.13 3.03
CA GLY A 30 13.96 11.45 2.45
C GLY A 30 13.67 10.03 1.94
N PHE A 31 12.64 9.38 2.48
CA PHE A 31 12.23 8.03 2.10
C PHE A 31 11.20 7.98 0.96
N GLY A 32 11.04 9.08 0.22
CA GLY A 32 10.05 9.23 -0.84
C GLY A 32 8.76 9.93 -0.39
N SER A 33 7.64 9.53 -0.99
CA SER A 33 6.31 10.14 -0.78
C SER A 33 5.29 9.09 -0.35
N VAL A 34 4.42 9.47 0.58
CA VAL A 34 3.32 8.65 1.06
C VAL A 34 2.00 9.26 0.61
N TYR A 35 1.14 8.46 0.03
CA TYR A 35 -0.17 8.85 -0.50
C TYR A 35 -1.29 8.10 0.20
N LEU A 36 -2.48 8.70 0.22
CA LEU A 36 -3.71 8.01 0.60
C LEU A 36 -4.14 7.10 -0.56
N GLY A 37 -4.38 5.82 -0.29
CA GLY A 37 -4.91 4.85 -1.23
C GLY A 37 -6.26 4.29 -0.76
N TRP A 38 -7.14 3.96 -1.70
CA TRP A 38 -8.39 3.25 -1.39
C TRP A 38 -8.76 2.28 -2.51
N VAL A 39 -9.48 1.21 -2.14
CA VAL A 39 -10.00 0.22 -3.09
C VAL A 39 -11.30 0.73 -3.70
N LYS A 40 -11.46 0.66 -5.03
CA LYS A 40 -12.68 1.16 -5.71
C LYS A 40 -13.95 0.38 -5.34
N LYS A 41 -13.79 -0.93 -5.09
CA LYS A 41 -14.86 -1.85 -4.70
C LYS A 41 -14.36 -2.75 -3.56
N PRO A 42 -14.43 -2.28 -2.30
CA PRO A 42 -14.11 -3.13 -1.15
C PRO A 42 -15.16 -4.24 -1.07
N ASN A 43 -14.77 -5.51 -1.18
CA ASN A 43 -15.71 -6.61 -1.01
C ASN A 43 -15.61 -7.11 0.43
N LEU A 44 -16.73 -7.17 1.14
CA LEU A 44 -16.83 -7.52 2.56
C LEU A 44 -16.30 -8.91 2.97
N ARG A 45 -15.80 -9.73 2.03
CA ARG A 45 -15.30 -11.09 2.30
C ARG A 45 -13.79 -11.15 2.11
N ALA A 46 -13.08 -11.31 3.22
CA ALA A 46 -11.65 -11.64 3.30
C ALA A 46 -10.75 -10.74 2.44
N ASP A 47 -10.70 -9.45 2.77
CA ASP A 47 -9.86 -8.51 2.04
C ASP A 47 -8.37 -8.68 2.40
N VAL A 48 -7.55 -8.94 1.38
CA VAL A 48 -6.07 -8.93 1.45
C VAL A 48 -5.53 -7.52 1.72
N LEU A 49 -6.33 -6.49 1.45
CA LEU A 49 -6.00 -5.07 1.62
C LEU A 49 -7.18 -4.31 2.26
N PRO A 50 -6.95 -3.48 3.28
CA PRO A 50 -8.02 -2.68 3.88
C PRO A 50 -8.61 -1.67 2.87
N SER A 51 -9.85 -1.24 3.09
CA SER A 51 -10.56 -0.29 2.20
C SER A 51 -9.79 1.01 1.97
N ILE A 52 -9.02 1.46 2.97
CA ILE A 52 -8.15 2.65 2.93
C ILE A 52 -6.77 2.24 3.45
N PHE A 53 -5.71 2.70 2.78
CA PHE A 53 -4.33 2.38 3.14
C PHE A 53 -3.36 3.51 2.77
N ALA A 54 -2.13 3.43 3.29
CA ALA A 54 -1.04 4.31 2.90
C ALA A 54 -0.22 3.66 1.77
N VAL A 55 0.11 4.45 0.76
CA VAL A 55 0.90 4.03 -0.40
C VAL A 55 2.23 4.76 -0.36
N LYS A 56 3.31 4.04 -0.07
CA LYS A 56 4.66 4.58 -0.16
C LYS A 56 5.16 4.44 -1.59
N SER A 57 5.82 5.47 -2.12
CA SER A 57 6.43 5.45 -3.46
C SER A 57 7.69 6.30 -3.44
N THR A 58 8.69 5.89 -4.21
CA THR A 58 9.98 6.59 -4.30
C THR A 58 10.43 6.71 -5.76
N LEU A 59 11.51 7.45 -6.00
CA LEU A 59 12.14 7.53 -7.31
C LEU A 59 12.77 6.19 -7.68
N TYR A 60 12.93 5.94 -8.98
CA TYR A 60 13.47 4.66 -9.46
C TYR A 60 14.86 4.34 -8.89
N CYS A 61 15.71 5.35 -8.71
CA CYS A 61 17.05 5.20 -8.14
C CYS A 61 17.05 4.66 -6.69
N ASP A 62 15.97 4.91 -5.94
CA ASP A 62 15.85 4.54 -4.53
C ASP A 62 14.94 3.31 -4.34
N ALA A 63 14.54 2.65 -5.44
CA ALA A 63 13.62 1.52 -5.39
C ALA A 63 14.15 0.35 -4.54
N LEU A 64 15.47 0.19 -4.47
CA LEU A 64 16.11 -0.86 -3.67
C LEU A 64 15.80 -0.72 -2.17
N GLU A 65 15.78 0.51 -1.64
CA GLU A 65 15.46 0.75 -0.23
C GLU A 65 14.00 0.39 0.06
N LEU A 66 13.10 0.76 -0.85
CA LEU A 66 11.67 0.44 -0.73
C LEU A 66 11.41 -1.08 -0.80
N VAL A 67 12.16 -1.81 -1.63
CA VAL A 67 12.09 -3.28 -1.69
C VAL A 67 12.59 -3.89 -0.38
N ARG A 68 13.71 -3.41 0.18
CA ARG A 68 14.24 -3.89 1.47
C ARG A 68 13.25 -3.69 2.62
N GLU A 69 12.63 -2.52 2.69
CA GLU A 69 11.58 -2.24 3.67
C GLU A 69 10.42 -3.23 3.55
N ASN A 70 9.95 -3.50 2.31
CA ASN A 70 8.87 -4.46 2.09
C ASN A 70 9.25 -5.89 2.53
N LEU A 71 10.51 -6.30 2.37
CA LEU A 71 11.00 -7.59 2.85
C LEU A 71 10.95 -7.68 4.37
N VAL A 72 11.40 -6.64 5.08
CA VAL A 72 11.34 -6.57 6.55
C VAL A 72 9.89 -6.62 7.04
N LEU A 73 9.01 -5.82 6.44
CA LEU A 73 7.57 -5.81 6.78
C LEU A 73 6.92 -7.18 6.54
N THR A 74 7.30 -7.85 5.47
CA THR A 74 6.82 -9.20 5.14
C THR A 74 7.29 -10.21 6.18
N ALA A 75 8.57 -10.17 6.58
CA ALA A 75 9.10 -11.05 7.61
C ALA A 75 8.41 -10.86 8.97
N ILE A 76 8.13 -9.61 9.36
CA ILE A 76 7.40 -9.29 10.60
C ILE A 76 5.96 -9.82 10.53
N ARG A 77 5.29 -9.65 9.39
CA ARG A 77 3.93 -10.16 9.20
C ARG A 77 3.87 -11.68 9.33
N TYR A 78 4.83 -12.40 8.76
CA TYR A 78 4.90 -13.86 8.89
C TYR A 78 5.25 -14.31 10.30
N SER A 79 6.14 -13.61 11.02
CA SER A 79 6.47 -13.99 12.39
C SER A 79 5.23 -13.90 13.29
N ILE A 80 4.48 -12.81 13.23
CA ILE A 80 3.26 -12.60 14.04
C ILE A 80 2.18 -13.66 13.72
N CYS A 81 2.04 -14.06 12.45
CA CYS A 81 1.09 -15.11 12.08
C CYS A 81 1.52 -16.51 12.55
N SER A 82 2.83 -16.80 12.59
CA SER A 82 3.35 -18.11 13.00
C SER A 82 3.12 -18.41 14.49
N TRP A 83 3.06 -17.38 15.34
CA TRP A 83 2.75 -17.53 16.78
C TRP A 83 1.25 -17.71 17.08
N ASN A 84 0.37 -17.50 16.10
CA ASN A 84 -1.09 -17.61 16.27
C ASN A 84 -1.68 -18.90 15.68
N MET A 85 -0.85 -19.84 15.18
CA MET A 85 -1.34 -21.17 14.83
C MET A 85 -1.48 -22.00 16.12
N PRO A 86 -2.68 -22.52 16.45
CA PRO A 86 -2.78 -23.52 17.51
C PRO A 86 -1.94 -24.73 17.07
N MET A 87 -0.99 -25.13 17.91
CA MET A 87 -0.32 -26.41 17.79
C MET A 87 -1.40 -27.50 17.84
N GLU A 88 -1.73 -28.10 16.71
CA GLU A 88 -2.41 -29.40 16.71
C GLU A 88 -1.37 -30.44 17.17
N GLU A 89 -1.53 -30.89 18.41
CA GLU A 89 -0.77 -31.99 19.00
C GLU A 89 -1.21 -33.30 18.31
N GLN A 90 -0.27 -33.99 17.65
CA GLN A 90 -0.36 -35.42 17.32
C GLN A 90 0.98 -36.08 17.58
#